data_AF-A0A6G1GAE1-F1
#
_entry.id   AF-A0A6G1GAE1-F1
#
_cell.length_a   1.000
_cell.length_b   1.000
_cell.length_c   1.000
_cell.angle_alpha   90.00
_cell.angle_beta   90.00
_cell.angle_gamma   90.00
#
_symmetry.space_group_name_H-M   'P 1'
#
loop_
_entity.id
_entity.type
_entity.pdbx_description
1 polymer ?
#
loop_
_entity_poly.entity_id
_entity_poly.type
_entity_poly.pdbx_seq_one_letter_code
_entity_poly.pdbx_strand_id
1 'polypeptide(L)'
;MASLNIALCNNSSSPIVFAYITGRAIDRDNAVFLLQSDGKTAYYPKSPSSNGSKLAADCAIRLGGPGASRTVTIPHLAGARIWFSLDQPLTFLLNPGPGLVEPSATNPSDPNIHLAWGFCEFTWNDAQMFANISSVDFVSLPIALELESTAGTVQRIGGLYPNALARVCEALREQSRREGNPRWSSLIFRANGRDVRALSPNNGHVMNPKLFAGFYDPYVSRVWEHYRNKDLAVDTQAVWGIVSGRVVNDQLRIAGQSFDRPSTKDIFSCSDGPFGGPLHGVRAALVPRIAAAFNRSTLMNNDGLEPSRKGTRSYYSGGITNHYARIVHENETDGRGYAFPYDDVNPTGGVDRSGSVSDGSPRLLTVTVRGSGSGKLAAIPGKL
;
A
#
# COMPACT_ATOMS: atom_id res chain seq x y z
N MET A 1 15.95 -19.05 20.46
CA MET A 1 15.51 -18.26 19.29
C MET A 1 14.96 -16.96 19.81
N ALA A 2 15.30 -15.83 19.19
CA ALA A 2 14.72 -14.54 19.56
C ALA A 2 13.20 -14.60 19.35
N SER A 3 12.45 -13.89 20.18
CA SER A 3 11.00 -13.74 20.00
C SER A 3 10.57 -12.30 20.27
N LEU A 4 9.55 -11.83 19.53
CA LEU A 4 8.96 -10.52 19.72
C LEU A 4 7.45 -10.66 19.96
N ASN A 5 6.94 -9.88 20.90
CA ASN A 5 5.52 -9.79 21.16
C ASN A 5 4.86 -8.77 20.21
N ILE A 6 3.67 -9.13 19.74
CA ILE A 6 2.79 -8.25 18.98
C ILE A 6 1.45 -8.18 19.70
N ALA A 7 0.97 -6.98 19.99
CA ALA A 7 -0.39 -6.75 20.50
C ALA A 7 -1.34 -6.54 19.32
N LEU A 8 -2.31 -7.44 19.15
CA LEU A 8 -3.36 -7.35 18.14
C LEU A 8 -4.62 -6.77 18.77
N CYS A 9 -5.12 -5.64 18.26
CA CYS A 9 -6.19 -4.88 18.89
C CYS A 9 -7.42 -4.72 17.96
N ASN A 10 -8.61 -4.96 18.50
CA ASN A 10 -9.88 -4.65 17.84
C ASN A 10 -10.42 -3.32 18.34
N ASN A 11 -10.13 -2.23 17.63
CA ASN A 11 -10.81 -0.93 17.80
C ASN A 11 -11.80 -0.67 16.65
N SER A 12 -12.34 -1.75 16.08
CA SER A 12 -13.46 -1.69 15.17
C SER A 12 -14.79 -1.77 15.93
N SER A 13 -15.91 -1.61 15.23
CA SER A 13 -17.24 -1.88 15.80
C SER A 13 -17.73 -3.32 15.53
N SER A 14 -16.90 -4.19 14.95
CA SER A 14 -17.26 -5.59 14.77
C SER A 14 -17.19 -6.33 16.12
N PRO A 15 -18.18 -7.18 16.44
CA PRO A 15 -18.17 -8.00 17.65
C PRO A 15 -17.05 -9.05 17.66
N ILE A 16 -16.42 -9.31 16.51
CA ILE A 16 -15.36 -10.31 16.37
C ILE A 16 -14.45 -9.97 15.18
N VAL A 17 -13.15 -9.95 15.44
CA VAL A 17 -12.12 -9.85 14.41
C VAL A 17 -11.28 -11.12 14.43
N PHE A 18 -10.92 -11.64 13.26
CA PHE A 18 -9.92 -12.69 13.15
C PHE A 18 -8.61 -12.09 12.68
N ALA A 19 -7.50 -12.53 13.25
CA ALA A 19 -6.16 -12.15 12.84
C ALA A 19 -5.35 -13.35 12.38
N TYR A 20 -4.37 -13.12 11.51
CA TYR A 20 -3.43 -14.13 11.00
C TYR A 20 -2.05 -13.50 10.86
N ILE A 21 -0.99 -14.27 11.09
CA ILE A 21 0.38 -13.84 10.82
C ILE A 21 1.02 -14.84 9.86
N THR A 22 1.48 -14.36 8.70
CA THR A 22 2.18 -15.13 7.66
C THR A 22 3.55 -14.54 7.39
N GLY A 23 4.49 -15.33 6.84
CA GLY A 23 5.79 -14.80 6.42
C GLY A 23 6.80 -15.89 6.09
N ARG A 24 8.08 -15.51 6.07
CA ARG A 24 9.23 -16.42 5.91
C ARG A 24 10.05 -16.44 7.20
N ALA A 25 10.16 -17.60 7.83
CA ALA A 25 10.95 -17.75 9.05
C ALA A 25 12.44 -17.71 8.74
N ILE A 26 13.08 -16.58 9.07
CA ILE A 26 14.48 -16.28 8.72
C ILE A 26 15.40 -17.34 9.31
N ASP A 27 15.25 -17.61 10.60
CA ASP A 27 16.07 -18.58 11.37
C ASP A 27 15.76 -20.05 11.02
N ARG A 28 14.96 -20.30 9.98
CA ARG A 28 14.55 -21.63 9.52
C ARG A 28 14.58 -21.71 7.99
N ASP A 29 15.71 -21.33 7.40
CA ASP A 29 15.97 -21.40 5.96
C ASP A 29 14.87 -20.73 5.11
N ASN A 30 14.29 -19.62 5.61
CA ASN A 30 13.15 -18.93 4.99
C ASN A 30 11.92 -19.83 4.74
N ALA A 31 11.68 -20.82 5.60
CA ALA A 31 10.49 -21.67 5.53
C ALA A 31 9.20 -20.83 5.54
N VAL A 32 8.20 -21.28 4.78
CA VAL A 32 6.83 -20.72 4.86
C VAL A 32 6.33 -20.84 6.31
N PHE A 33 5.85 -19.73 6.85
CA PHE A 33 5.39 -19.64 8.23
C PHE A 33 3.95 -19.14 8.29
N LEU A 34 3.17 -19.73 9.20
CA LEU A 34 1.97 -19.16 9.78
C LEU A 34 2.00 -19.31 11.30
N LEU A 35 1.32 -18.41 12.02
CA LEU A 35 1.10 -18.55 13.45
C LEU A 35 -0.24 -19.27 13.70
N GLN A 36 -0.22 -20.30 14.56
CA GLN A 36 -1.45 -21.01 14.93
C GLN A 36 -2.39 -20.14 15.77
N SER A 37 -3.66 -20.55 15.88
CA SER A 37 -4.72 -19.80 16.55
C SER A 37 -4.50 -19.58 18.05
N ASP A 38 -3.55 -20.28 18.68
CA ASP A 38 -3.08 -20.05 20.05
C ASP A 38 -2.24 -18.76 20.20
N GLY A 39 -1.75 -18.19 19.08
CA GLY A 39 -0.94 -16.98 19.05
C GLY A 39 0.52 -17.19 19.47
N LYS A 40 1.00 -18.43 19.53
CA LYS A 40 2.36 -18.76 20.00
C LYS A 40 3.03 -19.87 19.19
N THR A 41 2.26 -20.86 18.75
CA THR A 41 2.82 -22.04 18.07
C THR A 41 3.07 -21.74 16.61
N ALA A 42 4.34 -21.87 16.20
CA ALA A 42 4.74 -21.77 14.80
C ALA A 42 4.17 -22.95 13.99
N TYR A 43 3.55 -22.66 12.85
CA TYR A 43 3.15 -23.65 11.85
C TYR A 43 3.98 -23.51 10.59
N TYR A 44 4.67 -24.60 10.24
CA TYR A 44 5.44 -24.74 9.00
C TYR A 44 4.72 -25.77 8.12
N PRO A 45 3.94 -25.34 7.13
CA PRO A 45 3.20 -26.26 6.27
C PRO A 45 4.12 -27.26 5.58
N LYS A 46 3.67 -28.51 5.44
CA LYS A 46 4.32 -29.47 4.53
C LYS A 46 3.88 -29.18 3.09
N SER A 47 4.71 -29.56 2.12
CA SER A 47 4.31 -29.51 0.71
C SER A 47 3.10 -30.42 0.48
N PRO A 48 1.94 -29.90 0.03
CA PRO A 48 0.82 -30.74 -0.35
C PRO A 48 1.09 -31.45 -1.68
N SER A 49 0.26 -32.44 -2.00
CA SER A 49 0.29 -33.17 -3.28
C SER A 49 -0.43 -32.42 -4.42
N SER A 50 -1.28 -31.45 -4.10
CA SER A 50 -2.08 -30.70 -5.09
C SER A 50 -2.23 -29.22 -4.71
N ASN A 51 -2.46 -28.39 -5.74
CA ASN A 51 -2.78 -26.97 -5.58
C ASN A 51 -4.09 -26.77 -4.80
N GLY A 52 -4.19 -25.64 -4.11
CA GLY A 52 -5.41 -25.26 -3.39
C GLY A 52 -5.72 -26.14 -2.16
N SER A 53 -4.72 -26.82 -1.61
CA SER A 53 -4.89 -27.64 -0.40
C SER A 53 -5.16 -26.77 0.82
N LYS A 54 -6.02 -27.22 1.75
CA LYS A 54 -6.28 -26.50 3.00
C LYS A 54 -5.08 -26.56 3.94
N LEU A 55 -4.99 -25.58 4.86
CA LEU A 55 -4.06 -25.66 5.99
C LEU A 55 -4.41 -26.88 6.88
N ALA A 56 -3.39 -27.55 7.40
CA ALA A 56 -3.55 -28.66 8.34
C ALA A 56 -3.67 -28.20 9.81
N ALA A 57 -3.36 -26.93 10.09
CA ALA A 57 -3.45 -26.31 11.40
C ALA A 57 -4.40 -25.11 11.36
N ASP A 58 -5.15 -24.90 12.44
CA ASP A 58 -5.95 -23.69 12.62
C ASP A 58 -5.03 -22.50 12.91
N CYS A 59 -5.13 -21.48 12.08
CA CYS A 59 -4.35 -20.24 12.17
C CYS A 59 -5.22 -19.01 12.45
N ALA A 60 -6.53 -19.20 12.69
CA ALA A 60 -7.47 -18.11 12.93
C ALA A 60 -7.38 -17.60 14.37
N ILE A 61 -6.58 -16.55 14.59
CA ILE A 61 -6.44 -15.92 15.90
C ILE A 61 -7.69 -15.06 16.16
N ARG A 62 -8.66 -15.62 16.87
CA ARG A 62 -9.89 -14.91 17.23
C ARG A 62 -9.58 -13.79 18.24
N LEU A 63 -9.91 -12.56 17.87
CA LEU A 63 -9.97 -11.41 18.77
C LEU A 63 -11.38 -11.28 19.35
N GLY A 64 -11.50 -10.61 20.50
CA GLY A 64 -12.79 -10.28 21.09
C GLY A 64 -13.50 -9.12 20.38
N GLY A 65 -14.56 -8.60 20.99
CA GLY A 65 -15.30 -7.43 20.52
C GLY A 65 -14.52 -6.11 20.64
N PRO A 66 -15.18 -4.96 20.42
CA PRO A 66 -14.54 -3.65 20.48
C PRO A 66 -13.77 -3.43 21.79
N GLY A 67 -12.53 -2.94 21.69
CA GLY A 67 -11.60 -2.74 22.81
C GLY A 67 -10.81 -3.99 23.22
N ALA A 68 -11.12 -5.17 22.66
CA ALA A 68 -10.37 -6.38 22.95
C ALA A 68 -8.97 -6.33 22.35
N SER A 69 -8.01 -6.93 23.06
CA SER A 69 -6.65 -7.13 22.57
C SER A 69 -6.15 -8.53 22.87
N ARG A 70 -5.18 -9.00 22.09
CA ARG A 70 -4.50 -10.27 22.29
C ARG A 70 -3.02 -10.11 21.96
N THR A 71 -2.16 -10.48 22.89
CA THR A 71 -0.71 -10.55 22.63
C THR A 71 -0.36 -11.89 22.02
N VAL A 72 0.42 -11.86 20.95
CA VAL A 72 0.97 -13.03 20.25
C VAL A 72 2.49 -12.92 20.20
N THR A 73 3.16 -14.04 19.97
CA THR A 73 4.63 -14.09 19.93
C THR A 73 5.10 -14.68 18.61
N ILE A 74 6.01 -13.99 17.94
CA ILE A 74 6.57 -14.41 16.64
C ILE A 74 8.08 -14.69 16.76
N PRO A 75 8.67 -15.49 15.84
CA PRO A 75 10.11 -15.54 15.59
C PRO A 75 10.52 -14.46 14.58
N HIS A 76 11.80 -14.40 14.20
CA HIS A 76 12.24 -13.57 13.07
C HIS A 76 11.51 -13.96 11.79
N LEU A 77 10.93 -12.96 11.11
CA LEU A 77 10.12 -13.14 9.92
C LEU A 77 10.46 -12.09 8.87
N ALA A 78 10.68 -12.52 7.63
CA ALA A 78 10.85 -11.65 6.47
C ALA A 78 9.58 -11.64 5.59
N GLY A 79 9.29 -10.49 5.00
CA GLY A 79 8.15 -10.31 4.09
C GLY A 79 6.83 -10.76 4.71
N ALA A 80 6.65 -10.45 6.00
CA ALA A 80 5.56 -10.96 6.80
C ALA A 80 4.34 -10.03 6.73
N ARG A 81 3.16 -10.62 6.94
CA ARG A 81 1.88 -9.91 6.92
C ARG A 81 1.07 -10.24 8.16
N ILE A 82 0.44 -9.22 8.72
CA ILE A 82 -0.60 -9.35 9.75
C ILE A 82 -1.92 -9.05 9.06
N TRP A 83 -2.75 -10.07 8.93
CA TRP A 83 -4.05 -10.00 8.27
C TRP A 83 -5.15 -9.85 9.29
N PHE A 84 -6.20 -9.14 8.92
CA PHE A 84 -7.43 -9.07 9.69
C PHE A 84 -8.65 -9.27 8.82
N SER A 85 -9.67 -9.91 9.37
CA SER A 85 -11.01 -9.96 8.78
C SER A 85 -12.09 -9.72 9.82
N LEU A 86 -13.15 -9.02 9.43
CA LEU A 86 -14.31 -8.77 10.28
C LEU A 86 -15.30 -9.93 10.16
N ASP A 87 -15.89 -10.34 11.28
CA ASP A 87 -17.03 -11.25 11.40
C ASP A 87 -16.79 -12.72 10.97
N GLN A 88 -15.92 -12.97 9.99
CA GLN A 88 -15.65 -14.29 9.40
C GLN A 88 -14.14 -14.53 9.22
N PRO A 89 -13.64 -15.78 9.37
CA PRO A 89 -12.24 -16.11 9.18
C PRO A 89 -11.82 -16.05 7.70
N LEU A 90 -10.53 -15.80 7.45
CA LEU A 90 -9.92 -15.92 6.12
C LEU A 90 -9.59 -17.39 5.81
N THR A 91 -9.66 -17.73 4.53
CA THR A 91 -9.20 -19.00 3.97
C THR A 91 -7.85 -18.79 3.31
N PHE A 92 -6.82 -19.44 3.85
CA PHE A 92 -5.52 -19.61 3.21
C PHE A 92 -5.42 -21.00 2.61
N LEU A 93 -4.76 -21.11 1.45
CA LEU A 93 -4.54 -22.39 0.76
C LEU A 93 -3.05 -22.66 0.56
N LEU A 94 -2.71 -23.86 0.13
CA LEU A 94 -1.35 -24.32 -0.13
C LEU A 94 -1.22 -24.95 -1.51
N ASN A 95 -0.13 -24.60 -2.19
CA ASN A 95 0.35 -25.28 -3.39
C ASN A 95 1.62 -26.10 -3.07
N PRO A 96 2.00 -27.07 -3.91
CA PRO A 96 3.27 -27.79 -3.76
C PRO A 96 4.47 -26.84 -3.72
N GLY A 97 5.49 -27.18 -2.93
CA GLY A 97 6.65 -26.32 -2.69
C GLY A 97 7.20 -26.45 -1.27
N PRO A 98 6.42 -26.19 -0.20
CA PRO A 98 5.07 -25.58 -0.11
C PRO A 98 5.03 -24.10 -0.52
N GLY A 99 3.94 -23.69 -1.18
CA GLY A 99 3.63 -22.29 -1.48
C GLY A 99 2.35 -21.85 -0.77
N LEU A 100 2.42 -20.83 0.08
CA LEU A 100 1.23 -20.22 0.68
C LEU A 100 0.47 -19.45 -0.39
N VAL A 101 -0.83 -19.74 -0.52
CA VAL A 101 -1.77 -18.96 -1.32
C VAL A 101 -2.50 -18.02 -0.38
N GLU A 102 -2.14 -16.75 -0.46
CA GLU A 102 -2.72 -15.67 0.33
C GLU A 102 -4.03 -15.15 -0.30
N PRO A 103 -4.91 -14.49 0.48
CA PRO A 103 -6.15 -13.92 -0.04
C PRO A 103 -5.92 -12.99 -1.24
N SER A 104 -6.67 -13.20 -2.32
CA SER A 104 -6.64 -12.34 -3.50
C SER A 104 -7.81 -11.36 -3.54
N ALA A 105 -7.50 -10.08 -3.68
CA ALA A 105 -8.49 -9.02 -3.90
C ALA A 105 -8.97 -8.91 -5.37
N THR A 106 -8.31 -9.62 -6.28
CA THR A 106 -8.48 -9.50 -7.74
C THR A 106 -8.82 -10.81 -8.44
N ASN A 107 -9.06 -11.88 -7.69
CA ASN A 107 -9.58 -13.13 -8.21
C ASN A 107 -11.07 -13.28 -7.80
N PRO A 108 -12.03 -13.15 -8.74
CA PRO A 108 -13.45 -13.31 -8.43
C PRO A 108 -13.84 -14.66 -7.81
N SER A 109 -13.02 -15.70 -8.00
CA SER A 109 -13.24 -17.03 -7.43
C SER A 109 -12.53 -17.25 -6.08
N ASP A 110 -11.81 -16.24 -5.56
CA ASP A 110 -11.16 -16.35 -4.26
C ASP A 110 -12.21 -16.48 -3.14
N PRO A 111 -12.06 -17.44 -2.21
CA PRO A 111 -13.02 -17.64 -1.12
C PRO A 111 -13.16 -16.42 -0.20
N ASN A 112 -12.18 -15.51 -0.19
CA ASN A 112 -12.15 -14.31 0.63
C ASN A 112 -12.65 -13.06 -0.10
N ILE A 113 -13.02 -13.16 -1.39
CA ILE A 113 -13.28 -11.96 -2.23
C ILE A 113 -14.41 -11.08 -1.67
N HIS A 114 -15.40 -11.68 -1.02
CA HIS A 114 -16.57 -11.01 -0.44
C HIS A 114 -16.40 -10.60 1.02
N LEU A 115 -15.29 -10.95 1.66
CA LEU A 115 -15.03 -10.64 3.07
C LEU A 115 -14.46 -9.22 3.21
N ALA A 116 -14.69 -8.60 4.37
CA ALA A 116 -14.04 -7.35 4.75
C ALA A 116 -12.71 -7.69 5.44
N TRP A 117 -11.60 -7.50 4.73
CA TRP A 117 -10.26 -7.83 5.21
C TRP A 117 -9.20 -6.85 4.74
N GLY A 118 -8.12 -6.76 5.50
CA GLY A 118 -6.96 -5.95 5.18
C GLY A 118 -5.72 -6.54 5.85
N PHE A 119 -4.56 -5.97 5.57
CA PHE A 119 -3.31 -6.38 6.17
C PHE A 119 -2.34 -5.21 6.32
N CYS A 120 -1.37 -5.38 7.20
CA CYS A 120 -0.15 -4.58 7.24
C CYS A 120 1.06 -5.50 7.11
N GLU A 121 2.19 -4.92 6.75
CA GLU A 121 3.42 -5.66 6.45
C GLU A 121 4.47 -5.40 7.52
N PHE A 122 5.33 -6.38 7.75
CA PHE A 122 6.50 -6.19 8.59
C PHE A 122 7.65 -7.11 8.19
N THR A 123 8.85 -6.74 8.61
CA THR A 123 10.02 -7.62 8.69
C THR A 123 10.65 -7.41 10.05
N TRP A 124 10.92 -8.52 10.73
CA TRP A 124 11.68 -8.52 11.97
C TRP A 124 12.85 -9.48 11.84
N ASN A 125 14.05 -8.93 11.94
CA ASN A 125 15.33 -9.61 11.82
C ASN A 125 16.30 -9.10 12.90
N ASP A 126 17.55 -9.57 12.86
CA ASP A 126 18.58 -9.18 13.82
C ASP A 126 18.92 -7.67 13.82
N ALA A 127 18.59 -6.95 12.74
CA ALA A 127 18.91 -5.53 12.62
C ALA A 127 17.77 -4.63 13.13
N GLN A 128 16.51 -4.99 12.89
CA GLN A 128 15.35 -4.17 13.27
C GLN A 128 14.01 -4.90 13.16
N MET A 129 13.00 -4.33 13.82
CA MET A 129 11.61 -4.39 13.39
C MET A 129 11.34 -3.23 12.43
N PHE A 130 10.78 -3.51 11.27
CA PHE A 130 10.20 -2.53 10.35
C PHE A 130 8.77 -2.97 10.03
N ALA A 131 7.78 -2.08 10.20
CA ALA A 131 6.39 -2.37 9.87
C ALA A 131 5.75 -1.18 9.15
N ASN A 132 4.86 -1.45 8.19
CA ASN A 132 4.20 -0.44 7.37
C ASN A 132 2.75 -0.81 7.05
N ILE A 133 1.93 0.22 6.86
CA ILE A 133 0.61 0.11 6.21
C ILE A 133 0.72 0.45 4.73
N SER A 134 -0.19 -0.07 3.92
CA SER A 134 -0.19 0.19 2.48
C SER A 134 -1.61 0.10 1.92
N SER A 135 -1.93 1.05 1.05
CA SER A 135 -3.10 1.06 0.16
C SER A 135 -2.67 0.92 -1.31
N VAL A 136 -1.46 0.41 -1.59
CA VAL A 136 -0.96 0.17 -2.96
C VAL A 136 -1.85 -0.83 -3.71
N ASP A 137 -2.39 -1.81 -2.99
CA ASP A 137 -3.30 -2.81 -3.55
C ASP A 137 -4.76 -2.37 -3.49
N PHE A 138 -5.21 -1.93 -2.32
CA PHE A 138 -6.59 -1.50 -2.09
C PHE A 138 -6.75 -0.82 -0.72
N VAL A 139 -7.86 -0.11 -0.55
CA VAL A 139 -8.39 0.30 0.77
C VAL A 139 -9.48 -0.68 1.19
N SER A 140 -9.40 -1.20 2.41
CA SER A 140 -10.50 -1.92 3.07
C SER A 140 -10.54 -1.57 4.55
N LEU A 141 -9.90 -2.36 5.42
CA LEU A 141 -9.85 -2.11 6.86
C LEU A 141 -8.78 -1.06 7.20
N PRO A 142 -9.13 0.03 7.91
CA PRO A 142 -8.15 0.92 8.50
C PRO A 142 -7.28 0.20 9.55
N ILE A 143 -5.96 0.28 9.39
CA ILE A 143 -4.99 -0.30 10.33
C ILE A 143 -4.08 0.82 10.85
N ALA A 144 -3.76 0.77 12.15
CA ALA A 144 -2.80 1.65 12.81
C ALA A 144 -1.68 0.84 13.45
N LEU A 145 -0.49 1.44 13.52
CA LEU A 145 0.71 0.84 14.09
C LEU A 145 1.24 1.69 15.24
N GLU A 146 1.70 1.04 16.30
CA GLU A 146 2.50 1.64 17.34
C GLU A 146 3.68 0.71 17.65
N LEU A 147 4.91 1.24 17.59
CA LEU A 147 6.12 0.49 17.89
C LEU A 147 6.80 1.12 19.10
N GLU A 148 6.99 0.32 20.13
CA GLU A 148 7.75 0.70 21.30
C GLU A 148 9.12 0.02 21.32
N SER A 149 10.17 0.80 21.59
CA SER A 149 11.53 0.30 21.76
C SER A 149 11.85 -0.07 23.21
N THR A 150 12.92 -0.83 23.41
CA THR A 150 13.44 -1.15 24.76
C THR A 150 13.90 0.09 25.55
N ALA A 151 14.21 1.18 24.85
CA ALA A 151 14.50 2.49 25.44
C ALA A 151 13.24 3.30 25.81
N GLY A 152 12.03 2.75 25.57
CA GLY A 152 10.76 3.41 25.87
C GLY A 152 10.33 4.46 24.85
N THR A 153 11.00 4.54 23.69
CA THR A 153 10.56 5.43 22.59
C THR A 153 9.37 4.79 21.88
N VAL A 154 8.37 5.61 21.55
CA VAL A 154 7.16 5.14 20.87
C VAL A 154 6.99 5.86 19.53
N GLN A 155 6.89 5.10 18.46
CA GLN A 155 6.51 5.58 17.12
C GLN A 155 5.07 5.19 16.83
N ARG A 156 4.33 6.06 16.12
CA ARG A 156 2.92 5.84 15.78
C ARG A 156 2.64 6.15 14.32
N ILE A 157 1.80 5.32 13.72
CA ILE A 157 1.13 5.53 12.44
C ILE A 157 -0.36 5.39 12.69
N GLY A 158 -1.11 6.48 12.50
CA GLY A 158 -2.54 6.49 12.71
C GLY A 158 -3.30 5.76 11.60
N GLY A 159 -2.75 5.76 10.38
CA GLY A 159 -3.38 5.19 9.20
C GLY A 159 -4.68 5.90 8.82
N LEU A 160 -5.57 5.17 8.16
CA LEU A 160 -6.84 5.71 7.66
C LEU A 160 -7.84 6.04 8.80
N TYR A 161 -8.72 7.00 8.57
CA TYR A 161 -9.85 7.26 9.48
C TYR A 161 -10.73 5.99 9.65
N PRO A 162 -11.38 5.80 10.81
CA PRO A 162 -12.24 4.63 11.03
C PRO A 162 -13.34 4.41 9.96
N ASN A 163 -13.86 5.46 9.33
CA ASN A 163 -14.86 5.37 8.27
C ASN A 163 -14.28 5.58 6.85
N ALA A 164 -12.95 5.45 6.68
CA ALA A 164 -12.26 5.80 5.45
C ALA A 164 -12.77 5.04 4.23
N LEU A 165 -13.06 3.74 4.31
CA LEU A 165 -13.58 2.98 3.17
C LEU A 165 -14.84 3.63 2.59
N ALA A 166 -15.81 4.00 3.45
CA ALA A 166 -17.02 4.66 3.00
C ALA A 166 -16.74 6.02 2.36
N ARG A 167 -15.83 6.82 2.93
CA ARG A 167 -15.44 8.14 2.41
C ARG A 167 -14.71 8.02 1.06
N VAL A 168 -13.79 7.06 0.95
CA VAL A 168 -13.04 6.76 -0.28
C VAL A 168 -13.99 6.31 -1.38
N CYS A 169 -14.87 5.34 -1.10
CA CYS A 169 -15.86 4.86 -2.07
C CYS A 169 -16.79 5.98 -2.53
N GLU A 170 -17.27 6.85 -1.63
CA GLU A 170 -18.09 7.99 -2.04
C GLU A 170 -17.30 9.00 -2.88
N ALA A 171 -16.07 9.32 -2.50
CA ALA A 171 -15.22 10.22 -3.27
C ALA A 171 -14.88 9.67 -4.67
N LEU A 172 -14.72 8.34 -4.82
CA LEU A 172 -14.54 7.69 -6.13
C LEU A 172 -15.82 7.79 -6.98
N ARG A 173 -17.01 7.61 -6.38
CA ARG A 173 -18.29 7.84 -7.07
C ARG A 173 -18.43 9.28 -7.52
N GLU A 174 -18.11 10.23 -6.64
CA GLU A 174 -18.11 11.66 -6.94
C GLU A 174 -17.16 11.99 -8.09
N GLN A 175 -15.94 11.45 -8.07
CA GLN A 175 -14.97 11.65 -9.16
C GLN A 175 -15.53 11.14 -10.49
N SER A 176 -16.14 9.95 -10.49
CA SER A 176 -16.83 9.42 -11.67
C SER A 176 -17.99 10.30 -12.15
N ARG A 177 -18.80 10.85 -11.24
CA ARG A 177 -19.88 11.78 -11.58
C ARG A 177 -19.34 13.07 -12.23
N ARG A 178 -18.23 13.61 -11.73
CA ARG A 178 -17.56 14.79 -12.33
C ARG A 178 -17.01 14.53 -13.72
N GLU A 179 -16.43 13.36 -13.95
CA GLU A 179 -15.88 12.99 -15.25
C GLU A 179 -16.93 12.42 -16.23
N GLY A 180 -18.19 12.30 -15.81
CA GLY A 180 -19.27 11.73 -16.63
C GLY A 180 -19.03 10.27 -17.05
N ASN A 181 -18.21 9.52 -16.32
CA ASN A 181 -17.87 8.13 -16.65
C ASN A 181 -17.59 7.28 -15.38
N PRO A 182 -17.81 5.96 -15.42
CA PRO A 182 -17.76 5.14 -14.22
C PRO A 182 -16.35 4.74 -13.76
N ARG A 183 -15.27 5.17 -14.44
CA ARG A 183 -13.90 4.65 -14.28
C ARG A 183 -13.43 4.51 -12.83
N TRP A 184 -13.53 5.59 -12.05
CA TRP A 184 -13.10 5.58 -10.64
C TRP A 184 -14.05 4.79 -9.75
N SER A 185 -15.36 4.91 -9.97
CA SER A 185 -16.36 4.12 -9.24
C SER A 185 -16.26 2.61 -9.50
N SER A 186 -15.74 2.18 -10.66
CA SER A 186 -15.49 0.78 -10.99
C SER A 186 -14.36 0.14 -10.19
N LEU A 187 -13.57 0.92 -9.44
CA LEU A 187 -12.60 0.40 -8.46
C LEU A 187 -13.27 -0.14 -7.19
N ILE A 188 -14.55 0.18 -6.96
CA ILE A 188 -15.27 -0.21 -5.75
C ILE A 188 -15.76 -1.64 -5.89
N PHE A 189 -15.29 -2.53 -5.02
CA PHE A 189 -15.81 -3.88 -4.92
C PHE A 189 -16.91 -3.95 -3.86
N ARG A 190 -18.06 -4.51 -4.26
CA ARG A 190 -19.25 -4.63 -3.40
C ARG A 190 -19.58 -6.08 -3.12
N ALA A 191 -20.01 -6.37 -1.90
CA ALA A 191 -20.53 -7.66 -1.48
C ALA A 191 -21.79 -7.46 -0.64
N ASN A 192 -22.83 -8.25 -0.89
CA ASN A 192 -24.09 -8.21 -0.13
C ASN A 192 -24.67 -6.79 0.05
N GLY A 193 -24.63 -5.99 -1.04
CA GLY A 193 -25.13 -4.62 -1.06
C GLY A 193 -24.23 -3.56 -0.41
N ARG A 194 -23.05 -3.92 0.11
CA ARG A 194 -22.13 -3.02 0.83
C ARG A 194 -20.80 -2.91 0.11
N ASP A 195 -20.14 -1.77 0.27
CA ASP A 195 -18.75 -1.59 -0.18
C ASP A 195 -17.84 -2.33 0.80
N VAL A 196 -16.98 -3.22 0.31
CA VAL A 196 -16.03 -3.96 1.15
C VAL A 196 -14.58 -3.60 0.86
N ARG A 197 -14.33 -2.97 -0.30
CA ARG A 197 -12.99 -2.61 -0.75
C ARG A 197 -13.02 -1.57 -1.88
N ALA A 198 -12.01 -0.70 -1.93
CA ALA A 198 -11.70 0.13 -3.07
C ALA A 198 -10.32 -0.26 -3.62
N LEU A 199 -10.30 -0.90 -4.79
CA LEU A 199 -9.07 -1.34 -5.44
C LEU A 199 -8.22 -0.14 -5.88
N SER A 200 -6.90 -0.28 -5.84
CA SER A 200 -6.01 0.67 -6.52
C SER A 200 -6.18 0.59 -8.03
N PRO A 201 -5.73 1.61 -8.80
CA PRO A 201 -5.76 1.56 -10.26
C PRO A 201 -5.03 0.34 -10.85
N ASN A 202 -3.96 -0.13 -10.22
CA ASN A 202 -3.22 -1.33 -10.62
C ASN A 202 -4.11 -2.58 -10.53
N ASN A 203 -4.77 -2.78 -9.39
CA ASN A 203 -5.69 -3.90 -9.22
C ASN A 203 -6.97 -3.72 -10.05
N GLY A 204 -7.43 -2.49 -10.28
CA GLY A 204 -8.47 -2.18 -11.25
C GLY A 204 -8.10 -2.62 -12.67
N HIS A 205 -6.85 -2.45 -13.08
CA HIS A 205 -6.33 -2.93 -14.37
C HIS A 205 -6.25 -4.46 -14.43
N VAL A 206 -5.87 -5.14 -13.34
CA VAL A 206 -5.93 -6.61 -13.28
C VAL A 206 -7.36 -7.12 -13.51
N MET A 207 -8.36 -6.47 -12.90
CA MET A 207 -9.76 -6.82 -13.06
C MET A 207 -10.33 -6.45 -14.43
N ASN A 208 -9.89 -5.32 -14.99
CA ASN A 208 -10.30 -4.83 -16.30
C ASN A 208 -9.14 -4.05 -16.95
N PRO A 209 -8.38 -4.69 -17.87
CA PRO A 209 -7.20 -4.06 -18.48
C PRO A 209 -7.49 -2.76 -19.23
N LYS A 210 -8.73 -2.53 -19.66
CA LYS A 210 -9.14 -1.34 -20.41
C LYS A 210 -9.64 -0.19 -19.52
N LEU A 211 -9.78 -0.39 -18.21
CA LEU A 211 -10.45 0.56 -17.31
C LEU A 211 -9.86 1.98 -17.39
N PHE A 212 -8.54 2.08 -17.39
CA PHE A 212 -7.80 3.35 -17.43
C PHE A 212 -7.04 3.57 -18.75
N ALA A 213 -7.36 2.81 -19.82
CA ALA A 213 -6.68 2.94 -21.10
C ALA A 213 -6.69 4.41 -21.58
N GLY A 214 -5.51 4.95 -21.86
CA GLY A 214 -5.30 6.30 -22.34
C GLY A 214 -5.60 7.46 -21.37
N PHE A 215 -5.94 7.18 -20.11
CA PHE A 215 -6.29 8.22 -19.12
C PHE A 215 -5.19 9.29 -18.96
N TYR A 216 -3.91 8.89 -18.94
CA TYR A 216 -2.78 9.82 -18.81
C TYR A 216 -2.25 10.38 -20.13
N ASP A 217 -2.65 9.87 -21.29
CA ASP A 217 -2.06 10.25 -22.58
C ASP A 217 -2.06 11.76 -22.85
N PRO A 218 -3.15 12.52 -22.54
CA PRO A 218 -3.13 13.97 -22.71
C PRO A 218 -2.15 14.67 -21.76
N TYR A 219 -1.95 14.15 -20.54
CA TYR A 219 -0.98 14.70 -19.59
C TYR A 219 0.46 14.39 -20.02
N VAL A 220 0.75 13.14 -20.40
CA VAL A 220 2.05 12.71 -20.92
C VAL A 220 2.42 13.52 -22.15
N SER A 221 1.49 13.76 -23.07
CA SER A 221 1.72 14.59 -24.26
C SER A 221 2.13 16.02 -23.89
N ARG A 222 1.46 16.64 -22.91
CA ARG A 222 1.82 17.99 -22.41
C ARG A 222 3.18 18.02 -21.74
N VAL A 223 3.48 17.03 -20.90
CA VAL A 223 4.81 16.89 -20.24
C VAL A 223 5.90 16.78 -21.30
N TRP A 224 5.71 15.92 -22.31
CA TRP A 224 6.68 15.74 -23.37
C TRP A 224 6.92 17.05 -24.13
N GLU A 225 5.86 17.74 -24.52
CA GLU A 225 5.96 19.00 -25.26
C GLU A 225 6.64 20.10 -24.44
N HIS A 226 6.30 20.22 -23.16
CA HIS A 226 6.91 21.18 -22.25
C HIS A 226 8.43 20.96 -22.14
N TYR A 227 8.85 19.72 -21.92
CA TYR A 227 10.26 19.38 -21.73
C TYR A 227 11.02 19.15 -23.03
N ARG A 228 10.45 19.35 -24.23
CA ARG A 228 11.26 19.50 -25.46
C ARG A 228 12.07 20.80 -25.44
N ASN A 229 11.50 21.85 -24.88
CA ASN A 229 12.04 23.21 -24.93
C ASN A 229 12.51 23.73 -23.56
N LYS A 230 12.41 22.90 -22.51
CA LYS A 230 12.82 23.23 -21.15
C LYS A 230 13.47 22.02 -20.49
N ASP A 231 14.41 22.27 -19.59
CA ASP A 231 14.99 21.20 -18.76
C ASP A 231 14.05 20.82 -17.60
N LEU A 232 13.89 19.52 -17.39
CA LEU A 232 13.45 18.92 -16.13
C LEU A 232 14.67 18.65 -15.26
N ALA A 233 14.70 19.22 -14.07
CA ALA A 233 15.65 18.89 -13.04
C ALA A 233 15.08 17.82 -12.10
N VAL A 234 15.93 16.87 -11.68
CA VAL A 234 15.60 15.84 -10.69
C VAL A 234 16.67 15.86 -9.60
N ASP A 235 16.26 16.20 -8.38
CA ASP A 235 17.07 15.99 -7.19
C ASP A 235 17.12 14.49 -6.90
N THR A 236 18.24 13.84 -7.22
CA THR A 236 18.42 12.40 -7.03
C THR A 236 18.49 12.00 -5.55
N GLN A 237 18.69 12.96 -4.64
CA GLN A 237 18.92 12.77 -3.20
C GLN A 237 19.96 11.68 -2.92
N ALA A 238 20.92 11.58 -3.83
CA ALA A 238 22.00 10.61 -3.86
C ALA A 238 23.27 11.32 -4.35
N VAL A 239 24.34 10.55 -4.56
CA VAL A 239 25.69 11.09 -4.90
C VAL A 239 25.71 11.96 -6.17
N TRP A 240 24.74 11.81 -7.08
CA TRP A 240 24.64 12.59 -8.31
C TRP A 240 24.04 13.99 -8.13
N GLY A 241 23.49 14.31 -6.94
CA GLY A 241 22.88 15.61 -6.67
C GLY A 241 21.66 15.89 -7.55
N ILE A 242 21.50 17.13 -7.99
CA ILE A 242 20.46 17.52 -8.95
C ILE A 242 20.99 17.32 -10.37
N VAL A 243 20.31 16.50 -11.15
CA VAL A 243 20.61 16.27 -12.57
C VAL A 243 19.50 16.83 -13.43
N SER A 244 19.84 17.32 -14.62
CA SER A 244 18.87 17.90 -15.55
C SER A 244 18.85 17.18 -16.88
N GLY A 245 17.69 17.21 -17.53
CA GLY A 245 17.47 16.57 -18.81
C GLY A 245 16.27 17.15 -19.54
N ARG A 246 16.11 16.76 -20.79
CA ARG A 246 15.01 17.23 -21.65
C ARG A 246 14.59 16.15 -22.63
N VAL A 247 13.48 16.37 -23.31
CA VAL A 247 12.99 15.46 -24.34
C VAL A 247 13.78 15.66 -25.63
N VAL A 248 14.47 14.61 -26.07
CA VAL A 248 15.24 14.55 -27.31
C VAL A 248 14.90 13.25 -28.03
N ASN A 249 14.60 13.32 -29.34
CA ASN A 249 14.17 12.17 -30.15
C ASN A 249 13.02 11.40 -29.49
N ASP A 250 12.04 12.15 -28.97
CA ASP A 250 10.85 11.66 -28.27
C ASP A 250 11.09 10.87 -26.97
N GLN A 251 12.30 10.92 -26.41
CA GLN A 251 12.65 10.35 -25.12
C GLN A 251 13.07 11.45 -24.15
N LEU A 252 12.60 11.39 -22.90
CA LEU A 252 13.19 12.20 -21.83
C LEU A 252 14.59 11.65 -21.54
N ARG A 253 15.63 12.45 -21.81
CA ARG A 253 17.03 12.07 -21.59
C ARG A 253 17.61 12.87 -20.43
N ILE A 254 18.04 12.18 -19.37
CA ILE A 254 18.55 12.78 -18.14
C ILE A 254 19.67 11.91 -17.55
N ALA A 255 20.82 12.51 -17.25
CA ALA A 255 22.00 11.82 -16.70
C ALA A 255 22.39 10.53 -17.44
N GLY A 256 22.34 10.54 -18.79
CA GLY A 256 22.66 9.38 -19.63
C GLY A 256 21.59 8.27 -19.65
N GLN A 257 20.46 8.46 -18.97
CA GLN A 257 19.30 7.58 -19.02
C GLN A 257 18.26 8.10 -20.02
N SER A 258 17.56 7.18 -20.67
CA SER A 258 16.42 7.48 -21.56
C SER A 258 15.13 6.91 -20.98
N PHE A 259 14.07 7.69 -21.07
CA PHE A 259 12.71 7.29 -20.70
C PHE A 259 11.79 7.52 -21.90
N ASP A 260 11.17 6.44 -22.37
CA ASP A 260 10.08 6.51 -23.34
C ASP A 260 8.83 7.13 -22.70
N ARG A 261 7.86 7.50 -23.53
CA ARG A 261 6.54 7.96 -23.06
C ARG A 261 5.88 6.84 -22.25
N PRO A 262 5.57 7.05 -20.95
CA PRO A 262 4.88 6.05 -20.18
C PRO A 262 3.42 5.98 -20.59
N SER A 263 2.87 4.78 -20.67
CA SER A 263 1.43 4.56 -20.72
C SER A 263 0.78 4.82 -19.36
N THR A 264 -0.56 4.89 -19.31
CA THR A 264 -1.29 4.91 -18.05
C THR A 264 -0.92 3.73 -17.13
N LYS A 265 -0.72 2.53 -17.68
CA LYS A 265 -0.36 1.35 -16.90
C LYS A 265 1.00 1.55 -16.24
N ASP A 266 1.99 2.01 -17.00
CA ASP A 266 3.35 2.24 -16.51
C ASP A 266 3.35 3.27 -15.37
N ILE A 267 2.57 4.35 -15.50
CA ILE A 267 2.44 5.37 -14.46
C ILE A 267 1.89 4.77 -13.17
N PHE A 268 0.75 4.07 -13.22
CA PHE A 268 0.17 3.51 -12.00
C PHE A 268 1.04 2.40 -11.39
N SER A 269 1.64 1.53 -12.21
CA SER A 269 2.42 0.38 -11.73
C SER A 269 3.81 0.75 -11.26
N CYS A 270 4.36 1.87 -11.75
CA CYS A 270 5.72 2.33 -11.46
C CYS A 270 6.81 1.30 -11.80
N SER A 271 6.50 0.24 -12.55
CA SER A 271 7.36 -0.93 -12.75
C SER A 271 7.32 -1.51 -14.16
N ASP A 272 6.43 -1.02 -15.02
CA ASP A 272 6.35 -1.36 -16.43
C ASP A 272 6.98 -0.27 -17.32
N GLY A 273 7.14 -0.57 -18.62
CA GLY A 273 7.57 0.38 -19.64
C GLY A 273 8.85 1.13 -19.26
N PRO A 274 8.87 2.48 -19.30
CA PRO A 274 10.07 3.26 -18.99
C PRO A 274 10.50 3.19 -17.52
N PHE A 275 9.68 2.63 -16.63
CA PHE A 275 9.99 2.43 -15.20
C PHE A 275 10.40 0.99 -14.87
N GLY A 276 10.33 0.09 -15.85
CA GLY A 276 10.76 -1.29 -15.70
C GLY A 276 12.27 -1.50 -15.84
N GLY A 277 12.66 -2.76 -15.65
CA GLY A 277 14.04 -3.25 -15.78
C GLY A 277 14.90 -3.07 -14.53
N PRO A 278 16.17 -3.50 -14.57
CA PRO A 278 17.07 -3.42 -13.43
C PRO A 278 17.34 -1.99 -12.98
N LEU A 279 17.04 -1.68 -11.71
CA LEU A 279 17.31 -0.39 -11.10
C LEU A 279 18.71 -0.38 -10.49
N HIS A 280 19.66 0.28 -11.16
CA HIS A 280 21.03 0.42 -10.70
C HIS A 280 21.60 1.80 -11.03
N GLY A 281 22.64 2.22 -10.32
CA GLY A 281 23.27 3.53 -10.50
C GLY A 281 22.25 4.68 -10.44
N VAL A 282 22.43 5.69 -11.30
CA VAL A 282 21.56 6.88 -11.33
C VAL A 282 20.11 6.54 -11.68
N ARG A 283 19.86 5.44 -12.41
CA ARG A 283 18.49 5.01 -12.77
C ARG A 283 17.67 4.64 -11.54
N ALA A 284 18.28 4.01 -10.53
CA ALA A 284 17.62 3.69 -9.26
C ALA A 284 17.19 4.95 -8.49
N ALA A 285 17.87 6.08 -8.69
CA ALA A 285 17.44 7.36 -8.14
C ALA A 285 16.39 8.06 -9.03
N LEU A 286 16.49 7.95 -10.35
CA LEU A 286 15.59 8.66 -11.26
C LEU A 286 14.19 8.04 -11.35
N VAL A 287 14.09 6.71 -11.49
CA VAL A 287 12.80 6.03 -11.74
C VAL A 287 11.76 6.35 -10.66
N PRO A 288 12.04 6.21 -9.35
CA PRO A 288 11.05 6.52 -8.32
C PRO A 288 10.52 7.94 -8.40
N ARG A 289 11.42 8.91 -8.63
CA ARG A 289 11.10 10.35 -8.65
C ARG A 289 10.24 10.74 -9.83
N ILE A 290 10.59 10.24 -11.02
CA ILE A 290 9.83 10.51 -12.23
C ILE A 290 8.46 9.82 -12.15
N ALA A 291 8.40 8.55 -11.72
CA ALA A 291 7.14 7.81 -11.58
C ALA A 291 6.20 8.45 -10.53
N ALA A 292 6.73 8.89 -9.39
CA ALA A 292 5.95 9.62 -8.38
C ALA A 292 5.45 10.97 -8.92
N ALA A 293 6.27 11.67 -9.71
CA ALA A 293 5.89 12.95 -10.30
C ALA A 293 4.73 12.81 -11.32
N PHE A 294 4.68 11.71 -12.07
CA PHE A 294 3.52 11.38 -12.92
C PHE A 294 2.26 11.09 -12.09
N ASN A 295 2.35 10.22 -11.08
CA ASN A 295 1.21 9.88 -10.22
C ASN A 295 0.59 11.11 -9.55
N ARG A 296 1.44 12.04 -9.10
CA ARG A 296 1.05 13.28 -8.41
C ARG A 296 0.77 14.45 -9.34
N SER A 297 0.94 14.27 -10.65
CA SER A 297 0.77 15.31 -11.68
C SER A 297 1.53 16.61 -11.39
N THR A 298 2.77 16.49 -10.91
CA THR A 298 3.63 17.62 -10.49
C THR A 298 4.50 18.16 -11.62
N LEU A 299 4.80 17.35 -12.64
CA LEU A 299 5.68 17.71 -13.77
C LEU A 299 5.23 18.95 -14.56
N MET A 300 3.96 19.34 -14.49
CA MET A 300 3.43 20.56 -15.12
C MET A 300 3.10 21.68 -14.13
N ASN A 301 3.15 21.41 -12.83
CA ASN A 301 2.63 22.28 -11.76
C ASN A 301 3.71 22.63 -10.72
N ASN A 302 4.98 22.61 -11.13
CA ASN A 302 6.12 22.94 -10.30
C ASN A 302 7.11 23.85 -11.04
N ASP A 303 8.26 24.10 -10.42
CA ASP A 303 9.27 25.02 -10.95
C ASP A 303 10.27 24.29 -11.89
N GLY A 304 9.91 23.11 -12.41
CA GLY A 304 10.76 22.26 -13.25
C GLY A 304 11.73 21.39 -12.46
N LEU A 305 11.48 21.15 -11.16
CA LEU A 305 12.32 20.36 -10.26
C LEU A 305 11.49 19.29 -9.54
N GLU A 306 11.90 18.04 -9.66
CA GLU A 306 11.31 16.92 -8.93
C GLU A 306 12.27 16.28 -7.91
N PRO A 307 11.78 15.80 -6.75
CA PRO A 307 10.41 16.00 -6.25
C PRO A 307 10.13 17.48 -5.95
N SER A 308 8.93 17.95 -6.30
CA SER A 308 8.52 19.34 -6.08
C SER A 308 8.79 19.84 -4.64
N ARG A 309 9.52 20.95 -4.52
CA ARG A 309 9.79 21.63 -3.23
C ARG A 309 8.55 22.19 -2.55
N LYS A 310 7.46 22.38 -3.30
CA LYS A 310 6.14 22.76 -2.74
C LYS A 310 5.53 21.61 -1.92
N GLY A 311 6.08 20.40 -2.03
CA GLY A 311 5.63 19.21 -1.33
C GLY A 311 4.16 18.92 -1.65
N THR A 312 3.41 18.49 -0.64
CA THR A 312 2.00 18.12 -0.75
C THR A 312 1.11 19.21 -1.35
N ARG A 313 1.48 20.50 -1.24
CA ARG A 313 0.74 21.62 -1.86
C ARG A 313 0.69 21.57 -3.38
N SER A 314 1.59 20.81 -4.01
CA SER A 314 1.63 20.64 -5.48
C SER A 314 1.07 19.30 -5.95
N TYR A 315 0.75 18.39 -5.04
CA TYR A 315 0.34 17.04 -5.42
C TYR A 315 -1.13 17.04 -5.83
N TYR A 316 -1.43 16.30 -6.91
CA TYR A 316 -2.77 16.04 -7.42
C TYR A 316 -3.58 17.29 -7.81
N SER A 317 -2.91 18.41 -8.10
CA SER A 317 -3.57 19.69 -8.46
C SER A 317 -4.07 19.74 -9.91
N GLY A 318 -3.68 18.78 -10.75
CA GLY A 318 -4.11 18.70 -12.15
C GLY A 318 -5.39 17.89 -12.33
N GLY A 319 -6.15 18.18 -13.39
CA GLY A 319 -7.38 17.44 -13.73
C GLY A 319 -7.16 15.99 -14.21
N ILE A 320 -5.93 15.64 -14.61
CA ILE A 320 -5.51 14.24 -14.88
C ILE A 320 -4.45 13.91 -13.84
N THR A 321 -4.78 13.05 -12.91
CA THR A 321 -3.91 12.63 -11.81
C THR A 321 -4.36 11.31 -11.22
N ASN A 322 -3.57 10.73 -10.29
CA ASN A 322 -3.96 9.53 -9.57
C ASN A 322 -5.03 9.92 -8.52
N HIS A 323 -6.28 10.03 -8.95
CA HIS A 323 -7.38 10.42 -8.08
C HIS A 323 -7.63 9.42 -6.96
N TYR A 324 -7.32 8.13 -7.16
CA TYR A 324 -7.31 7.15 -6.08
C TYR A 324 -6.34 7.57 -4.97
N ALA A 325 -5.06 7.80 -5.29
CA ALA A 325 -4.06 8.21 -4.30
C ALA A 325 -4.43 9.53 -3.60
N ARG A 326 -4.87 10.54 -4.37
CA ARG A 326 -5.38 11.80 -3.80
C ARG A 326 -6.46 11.55 -2.74
N ILE A 327 -7.47 10.74 -3.08
CA ILE A 327 -8.61 10.44 -2.21
C ILE A 327 -8.18 9.62 -0.98
N VAL A 328 -7.23 8.70 -1.13
CA VAL A 328 -6.69 7.92 -0.01
C VAL A 328 -6.00 8.84 0.99
N HIS A 329 -5.09 9.71 0.55
CA HIS A 329 -4.39 10.65 1.44
C HIS A 329 -5.33 11.65 2.12
N GLU A 330 -6.41 12.08 1.46
CA GLU A 330 -7.46 12.91 2.09
C GLU A 330 -8.17 12.19 3.26
N ASN A 331 -8.02 10.87 3.37
CA ASN A 331 -8.62 10.02 4.39
C ASN A 331 -7.60 9.36 5.33
N GLU A 332 -6.35 9.79 5.30
CA GLU A 332 -5.33 9.45 6.29
C GLU A 332 -5.37 10.42 7.47
N THR A 333 -5.13 9.90 8.68
CA THR A 333 -5.18 10.70 9.91
C THR A 333 -3.94 11.57 10.10
N ASP A 334 -2.79 11.13 9.61
CA ASP A 334 -1.49 11.80 9.68
C ASP A 334 -0.89 12.07 8.28
N GLY A 335 -1.63 11.72 7.22
CA GLY A 335 -1.18 11.80 5.84
C GLY A 335 0.02 10.88 5.55
N ARG A 336 0.17 9.77 6.28
CA ARG A 336 1.24 8.78 6.05
C ARG A 336 0.61 7.43 5.68
N GLY A 337 1.16 6.81 4.65
CA GLY A 337 0.71 5.56 4.04
C GLY A 337 0.98 5.58 2.54
N TYR A 338 1.33 4.43 1.98
CA TYR A 338 1.47 4.32 0.53
C TYR A 338 0.10 4.20 -0.14
N ALA A 339 -0.17 5.01 -1.16
CA ALA A 339 -1.30 4.81 -2.08
C ALA A 339 -0.86 4.39 -3.50
N PHE A 340 0.45 4.41 -3.79
CA PHE A 340 1.10 3.86 -4.98
C PHE A 340 2.58 3.49 -4.67
N PRO A 341 3.30 2.71 -5.50
CA PRO A 341 4.58 2.09 -5.10
C PRO A 341 5.71 3.03 -4.65
N TYR A 342 5.78 4.26 -5.18
CA TYR A 342 6.84 5.23 -4.86
C TYR A 342 6.31 6.47 -4.12
N ASP A 343 5.32 6.29 -3.26
CA ASP A 343 4.72 7.37 -2.46
C ASP A 343 5.63 7.91 -1.35
N ASP A 344 6.68 7.17 -1.02
CA ASP A 344 7.75 7.56 -0.10
C ASP A 344 8.68 8.63 -0.68
N VAL A 345 8.68 8.84 -2.00
CA VAL A 345 9.43 9.92 -2.64
C VAL A 345 8.93 11.26 -2.10
N ASN A 346 9.80 12.02 -1.44
CA ASN A 346 9.49 13.35 -0.91
C ASN A 346 10.65 14.31 -1.22
N PRO A 347 10.41 15.64 -1.30
CA PRO A 347 11.50 16.59 -1.46
C PRO A 347 12.48 16.49 -0.30
N THR A 348 13.74 16.89 -0.52
CA THR A 348 14.80 16.86 0.50
C THR A 348 14.38 17.67 1.73
N GLY A 349 14.52 17.07 2.93
CA GLY A 349 14.01 17.64 4.18
C GLY A 349 12.49 17.55 4.37
N GLY A 350 11.79 16.82 3.49
CA GLY A 350 10.37 16.53 3.60
C GLY A 350 10.05 15.52 4.71
N VAL A 351 8.76 15.39 5.01
CA VAL A 351 8.26 14.43 5.99
C VAL A 351 8.14 13.06 5.33
N ASP A 352 8.58 12.00 6.01
CA ASP A 352 8.37 10.62 5.57
C ASP A 352 6.86 10.27 5.50
N ARG A 353 6.44 9.76 4.35
CA ARG A 353 5.05 9.41 4.02
C ARG A 353 4.81 7.91 3.90
N SER A 354 5.81 7.07 4.15
CA SER A 354 5.73 5.61 3.97
C SER A 354 4.69 4.91 4.87
N GLY A 355 4.18 5.56 5.91
CA GLY A 355 3.27 4.92 6.86
C GLY A 355 3.97 3.84 7.69
N SER A 356 5.25 4.04 8.00
CA SER A 356 6.09 3.03 8.65
C SER A 356 6.56 3.41 10.05
N VAL A 357 6.87 2.38 10.84
CA VAL A 357 7.59 2.42 12.11
C VAL A 357 8.79 1.48 12.05
N SER A 358 9.91 1.87 12.65
CA SER A 358 11.07 0.98 12.74
C SER A 358 11.97 1.24 13.94
N ASP A 359 12.54 0.18 14.51
CA ASP A 359 13.49 0.27 15.61
C ASP A 359 14.43 -0.94 15.64
N GLY A 360 15.70 -0.71 15.96
CA GLY A 360 16.72 -1.77 16.08
C GLY A 360 16.63 -2.59 17.37
N SER A 361 15.84 -2.15 18.33
CA SER A 361 15.67 -2.75 19.65
C SER A 361 14.17 -2.79 20.05
N PRO A 362 13.32 -3.44 19.24
CA PRO A 362 11.87 -3.41 19.46
C PRO A 362 11.47 -4.16 20.73
N ARG A 363 10.52 -3.59 21.48
CA ARG A 363 9.92 -4.20 22.67
C ARG A 363 8.53 -4.75 22.38
N LEU A 364 7.70 -3.98 21.68
CA LEU A 364 6.32 -4.33 21.37
C LEU A 364 5.86 -3.62 20.10
N LEU A 365 5.32 -4.39 19.14
CA LEU A 365 4.52 -3.84 18.04
C LEU A 365 3.04 -3.99 18.38
N THR A 366 2.29 -2.90 18.43
CA THR A 366 0.84 -2.90 18.56
C THR A 366 0.22 -2.61 17.21
N VAL A 367 -0.68 -3.50 16.76
CA VAL A 367 -1.40 -3.39 15.49
C VAL A 367 -2.89 -3.35 15.76
N THR A 368 -3.52 -2.25 15.36
CA THR A 368 -4.92 -1.99 15.67
C THR A 368 -5.74 -1.92 14.40
N VAL A 369 -6.74 -2.79 14.29
CA VAL A 369 -7.83 -2.60 13.31
C VAL A 369 -8.76 -1.54 13.85
N ARG A 370 -9.01 -0.51 13.05
CA ARG A 370 -9.92 0.59 13.35
C ARG A 370 -11.10 0.49 12.40
N GLY A 371 -12.30 0.88 12.83
CA GLY A 371 -13.37 1.17 11.89
C GLY A 371 -14.78 0.83 12.34
N SER A 372 -15.78 1.47 11.75
CA SER A 372 -17.17 1.05 11.96
C SER A 372 -17.45 -0.18 11.10
N GLY A 373 -17.82 -1.29 11.74
CA GLY A 373 -18.54 -2.38 11.10
C GLY A 373 -19.83 -1.83 10.50
N SER A 374 -19.80 -1.46 9.22
CA SER A 374 -20.97 -1.14 8.39
C SER A 374 -22.04 -0.21 9.01
N GLY A 375 -21.64 0.71 9.89
CA GLY A 375 -22.54 1.61 10.62
C GLY A 375 -22.33 3.07 10.20
N LYS A 376 -23.45 3.77 9.96
CA LYS A 376 -23.64 5.14 9.44
C LYS A 376 -22.51 6.15 9.70
N LEU A 377 -22.26 6.97 8.68
CA LEU A 377 -21.37 8.15 8.71
C LEU A 377 -21.75 9.11 9.84
N ALA A 378 -20.84 9.35 10.78
CA ALA A 378 -20.84 10.58 11.57
C ALA A 378 -20.10 11.67 10.78
N ALA A 379 -20.69 12.86 10.69
CA ALA A 379 -20.06 14.02 10.08
C ALA A 379 -18.93 14.54 10.99
N ILE A 380 -17.81 14.96 10.39
CA ILE A 380 -16.75 15.72 11.08
C ILE A 380 -16.64 17.10 10.39
N PRO A 381 -16.51 18.21 11.14
CA PRO A 381 -16.57 19.55 10.59
C PRO A 381 -15.25 19.97 9.92
N GLY A 382 -15.37 20.75 8.84
CA GLY A 382 -14.33 21.65 8.32
C GLY A 382 -13.25 21.01 7.45
N LYS A 383 -13.26 21.38 6.16
CA LYS A 383 -12.17 21.13 5.20
C LYS A 383 -10.93 21.96 5.55
N LEU A 384 -9.74 21.40 5.29
CA LEU A 384 -8.52 22.16 4.99
C LEU A 384 -8.55 22.67 3.54
#